data_AF-A0A2D8KVM5-F1
#
_entry.id   AF-A0A2D8KVM5-F1
#
_cell.length_a   1.000
_cell.length_b   1.000
_cell.length_c   1.000
_cell.angle_alpha   90.00
_cell.angle_beta   90.00
_cell.angle_gamma   90.00
#
_symmetry.space_group_name_H-M   'P 1'
#
loop_
_entity.id
_entity.type
_entity.pdbx_description
1 polymer ?
#
loop_
_entity_poly.entity_id
_entity_poly.type
_entity_poly.pdbx_seq_one_letter_code
_entity_poly.pdbx_strand_id
1 'polypeptide(L)' 'MSKFMTWVDERFPATKVWEEHVSKYYAPKNLNFWYFFGSLAMVVMVLQILTGIFLTMHYKPDS' A
#
# COMPACT_ATOMS: atom_id res chain seq x y z
N MET A 1 -9.28 -9.89 20.45
CA MET A 1 -8.55 -10.29 19.22
C MET A 1 -9.31 -11.44 18.57
N SER A 2 -9.49 -11.46 17.24
CA SER A 2 -10.06 -12.65 16.59
C SER A 2 -9.08 -13.82 16.74
N LYS A 3 -9.57 -15.06 16.95
CA LYS A 3 -8.72 -16.26 17.12
C LYS A 3 -7.75 -16.46 15.95
N PHE A 4 -8.17 -16.06 14.75
CA PHE A 4 -7.34 -16.07 13.55
C PHE A 4 -6.15 -15.12 13.67
N MET A 5 -6.35 -13.89 14.17
CA MET A 5 -5.26 -12.92 14.26
C MET A 5 -4.21 -13.35 15.28
N THR A 6 -4.62 -13.96 16.40
CA THR A 6 -3.67 -14.55 17.36
C THR A 6 -2.84 -15.67 16.74
N TRP A 7 -3.46 -16.56 15.95
CA TRP A 7 -2.76 -17.64 15.23
C TRP A 7 -1.76 -17.12 14.19
N VAL A 8 -2.07 -16.00 13.53
CA VAL A 8 -1.16 -15.32 12.59
C VAL A 8 0.00 -14.72 13.36
N ASP A 9 -0.27 -13.95 14.41
CA ASP A 9 0.76 -13.29 15.23
C ASP A 9 1.74 -14.28 15.88
N GLU A 10 1.28 -15.49 16.24
CA GLU A 10 2.14 -16.57 16.74
C GLU A 10 3.16 -17.07 15.69
N ARG A 11 2.85 -16.99 14.39
CA ARG A 11 3.73 -17.44 13.30
C ARG A 11 4.55 -16.32 12.70
N PHE A 12 3.93 -15.16 12.56
CA PHE A 12 4.53 -13.95 12.03
C PHE A 12 3.92 -12.76 12.78
N PRO A 13 4.74 -11.88 13.39
CA PRO A 13 4.25 -10.80 14.24
C PRO A 13 3.62 -9.66 13.40
N ALA A 14 2.53 -9.95 12.70
CA ALA A 14 1.86 -9.06 11.76
C ALA A 14 1.34 -7.80 12.44
N THR A 15 0.73 -7.95 13.61
CA THR A 15 0.20 -6.82 14.39
C THR A 15 1.33 -5.89 14.81
N LYS A 16 2.47 -6.45 15.26
CA LYS A 16 3.65 -5.65 15.66
C LYS A 16 4.23 -4.89 14.47
N VAL A 17 4.41 -5.55 13.33
CA VAL A 17 4.96 -4.92 12.11
C VAL A 17 4.06 -3.79 11.64
N TRP A 18 2.74 -4.01 11.64
CA TRP A 18 1.76 -2.98 11.32
C TRP A 18 1.85 -1.78 12.26
N GLU A 19 1.93 -2.04 13.56
CA GLU A 19 2.05 -0.98 14.56
C GLU A 19 3.32 -0.16 14.37
N GLU A 20 4.47 -0.80 14.17
CA GLU A 20 5.76 -0.13 14.06
C GLU A 20 5.90 0.69 12.77
N HIS A 21 5.41 0.18 11.63
CA HIS A 21 5.68 0.78 10.33
C HIS A 21 4.55 1.65 9.81
N VAL A 22 3.32 1.44 10.26
CA VAL A 22 2.15 2.11 9.69
C VAL A 22 1.41 2.94 10.73
N SER A 23 0.94 2.34 11.83
CA SER A 23 -0.01 3.03 12.70
C SER A 23 0.61 3.88 13.80
N LYS A 24 1.74 3.44 14.39
CA LYS A 24 2.42 4.15 15.49
C LYS A 24 3.73 4.81 15.04
N TYR A 25 4.02 4.79 13.74
CA TYR A 25 5.18 5.48 13.20
C TYR A 25 5.02 6.99 13.35
N TYR A 26 6.00 7.64 13.97
CA TYR A 26 5.93 9.07 14.24
C TYR A 26 6.11 9.88 12.96
N ALA A 27 5.06 10.60 12.56
CA ALA A 27 5.13 11.60 11.50
C ALA A 27 5.56 12.96 12.08
N PRO A 28 6.60 13.61 11.52
CA PRO A 28 7.07 14.88 12.03
C PRO A 28 6.02 15.99 11.84
N LYS A 29 5.86 16.87 12.84
CA LYS A 29 4.80 17.90 12.85
C LYS A 29 5.00 19.03 11.84
N ASN A 30 6.17 19.13 11.22
CA ASN A 30 6.52 20.16 10.23
C ASN A 30 6.34 19.70 8.77
N LEU A 31 5.55 18.65 8.53
CA LEU A 31 5.21 18.21 7.18
C LEU A 31 4.40 19.30 6.45
N ASN A 32 4.84 19.63 5.24
CA ASN A 32 4.11 20.52 4.36
C ASN A 32 3.20 19.72 3.41
N PHE A 33 2.34 20.41 2.67
CA PHE A 33 1.41 19.80 1.73
C PHE A 33 2.10 18.95 0.64
N TRP A 34 3.34 19.28 0.26
CA TRP A 34 4.03 18.59 -0.84
C TRP A 34 4.35 17.12 -0.55
N TYR A 35 4.47 16.73 0.72
CA TYR A 35 4.70 15.33 1.09
C TYR A 35 3.54 14.40 0.72
N PHE A 36 2.33 14.94 0.51
CA PHE A 36 1.19 14.14 0.03
C PHE A 36 1.35 13.66 -1.42
N PHE A 37 2.17 14.32 -2.25
CA PHE A 37 2.39 13.86 -3.62
C PHE A 37 3.06 12.49 -3.69
N GLY A 38 3.83 12.10 -2.68
CA GLY A 38 4.40 10.75 -2.58
C GLY A 38 3.32 9.68 -2.46
N SER A 39 2.33 9.85 -1.56
CA SER A 39 1.23 8.89 -1.42
C SER A 39 0.27 8.93 -2.61
N LEU A 40 0.04 10.12 -3.19
CA LEU A 40 -0.72 10.25 -4.43
C LEU A 40 -0.05 9.51 -5.60
N ALA A 41 1.28 9.59 -5.72
CA ALA A 41 2.02 8.85 -6.74
C ALA A 41 1.89 7.33 -6.57
N MET A 42 1.91 6.82 -5.33
CA MET A 42 1.64 5.41 -5.04
C MET A 42 0.23 4.99 -5.48
N VAL A 43 -0.79 5.81 -5.24
CA VAL A 43 -2.16 5.55 -5.69
C VAL A 43 -2.23 5.51 -7.22
N VAL A 44 -1.64 6.51 -7.89
CA VAL A 44 -1.61 6.56 -9.35
C VAL A 44 -0.88 5.35 -9.93
N MET A 45 0.24 4.92 -9.34
CA MET A 45 0.96 3.73 -9.76
C MET A 45 0.10 2.47 -9.70
N VAL A 46 -0.62 2.26 -8.59
CA VAL A 46 -1.54 1.11 -8.46
C VAL A 46 -2.62 1.18 -9.55
N LEU A 47 -3.20 2.37 -9.77
CA LEU A 47 -4.18 2.56 -10.85
C LEU A 47 -3.61 2.22 -12.22
N GLN A 48 -2.39 2.69 -12.54
CA GLN A 48 -1.72 2.40 -13.81
C GLN A 48 -1.45 0.91 -14.01
N ILE A 49 -1.07 0.18 -12.96
CA ILE A 49 -0.87 -1.27 -13.04
C ILE A 49 -2.20 -1.96 -13.34
N LEU A 50 -3.26 -1.63 -12.60
CA LEU A 50 -4.57 -2.26 -12.78
C LEU A 50 -5.18 -1.95 -14.15
N THR A 51 -5.20 -0.69 -14.57
CA THR A 51 -5.73 -0.30 -15.88
C THR A 51 -4.82 -0.77 -17.01
N GLY A 52 -3.50 -0.79 -16.81
CA GLY A 52 -2.53 -1.35 -17.74
C GLY A 52 -2.78 -2.83 -17.99
N ILE A 53 -2.95 -3.64 -16.94
CA ILE A 53 -3.30 -5.06 -17.07
C ILE A 53 -4.63 -5.24 -17.80
N PHE A 54 -5.63 -4.41 -17.52
CA PHE A 54 -6.90 -4.45 -18.24
C PHE A 54 -6.72 -4.13 -19.74
N LEU A 55 -5.91 -3.12 -20.05
CA LEU A 55 -5.60 -2.73 -21.42
C LEU A 55 -4.83 -3.82 -22.17
N THR A 56 -3.84 -4.49 -21.55
CA THR A 56 -3.09 -5.57 -22.20
C THR A 56 -3.96 -6.77 -22.58
N MET A 57 -5.09 -7.00 -21.91
CA MET A 57 -6.05 -8.04 -22.28
C MET A 57 -6.83 -7.73 -23.56
N HIS A 58 -6.98 -6.45 -23.92
CA HIS A 58 -7.83 -6.00 -25.03
C HIS A 58 -7.03 -5.37 -26.18
N TYR A 59 -5.84 -4.87 -25.88
CA TYR A 59 -4.99 -4.20 -26.84
C TYR A 59 -4.20 -5.23 -27.66
N LYS A 60 -4.46 -5.26 -28.96
CA LYS A 60 -3.62 -5.95 -29.94
C LYS A 60 -2.69 -4.92 -30.58
N PRO A 61 -1.38 -4.95 -30.31
CA PRO A 61 -0.43 -4.09 -31.00
C PRO A 61 -0.24 -4.62 -32.43
N ASP A 62 -0.84 -3.94 -33.40
CA ASP A 62 -0.58 -4.13 -34.83
C ASP A 62 0.12 -2.87 -35.38
N SER A 63 0.84 -3.02 -36.49
CA SER A 63 1.72 -1.96 -37.05
C SER A 63 0.98 -0.90 -37.84
#